data_AF-A0A0A0M352-F1
#
_entry.id   AF-A0A0A0M352-F1
#
_cell.length_a   1.000
_cell.length_b   1.000
_cell.length_c   1.000
_cell.angle_alpha   90.00
_cell.angle_beta   90.00
_cell.angle_gamma   90.00
#
_symmetry.space_group_name_H-M   'P 1'
#
loop_
_entity.id
_entity.type
_entity.pdbx_description
1 polymer ?
#
loop_
_entity_poly.entity_id
_entity_poly.type
_entity_poly.pdbx_seq_one_letter_code
_entity_poly.pdbx_strand_id
1 'polypeptide(L)'
;MFGRVGRLSIKIPWKKLGWDPIIIILEDIYISASQRDDGEWSSDAVEKREFAGKKAKIAAAELAKLSRRVCDNHAGQSFISYITAKILDNIQISIRNFHVMFLDMTGDLGHIKLGLKFSSLKIMKQIL
;
A
#
# COMPACT_ATOMS: atom_id res chain seq x y z
N MET A 1 -8.66 -12.76 6.22
CA MET A 1 -7.29 -12.22 6.28
C MET A 1 -7.22 -11.12 7.32
N PHE A 2 -6.23 -11.14 8.22
CA PHE A 2 -5.99 -10.10 9.22
C PHE A 2 -4.54 -9.62 9.13
N GLY A 3 -4.30 -8.33 9.36
CA GLY A 3 -2.96 -7.77 9.39
C GLY A 3 -2.87 -6.64 10.41
N ARG A 4 -1.70 -6.51 11.05
CA ARG A 4 -1.38 -5.39 11.94
C ARG A 4 0.01 -4.85 11.64
N VAL A 5 0.17 -3.56 11.85
CA VAL A 5 1.44 -2.86 11.82
C VAL A 5 1.66 -2.27 13.21
N GLY A 6 2.74 -2.65 13.88
CA GLY A 6 3.04 -2.13 15.21
C GLY A 6 3.41 -0.65 15.18
N ARG A 7 4.36 -0.27 14.31
CA ARG A 7 4.78 1.12 14.17
C ARG A 7 4.96 1.52 12.71
N LEU A 8 4.41 2.68 12.36
CA LEU A 8 4.64 3.38 11.11
C LEU A 8 5.32 4.71 11.42
N SER A 9 6.49 4.95 10.84
CA SER A 9 7.23 6.21 10.96
C SER A 9 7.52 6.77 9.58
N ILE A 10 7.12 8.02 9.34
CA ILE A 10 7.34 8.71 8.06
C ILE A 10 8.21 9.93 8.34
N LYS A 11 9.38 10.00 7.71
CA LYS A 11 10.29 11.15 7.78
C LYS A 11 10.27 11.89 6.46
N ILE A 12 9.77 13.13 6.49
CA ILE A 12 9.67 14.00 5.32
C ILE A 12 10.71 15.12 5.44
N PRO A 13 11.69 15.21 4.52
CA PRO A 13 12.70 16.26 4.55
C PRO A 13 12.17 17.55 3.93
N TRP A 14 11.31 18.28 4.65
CA TRP A 14 10.65 19.51 4.14
C TRP A 14 11.60 20.56 3.57
N LYS A 15 12.80 20.72 4.16
CA LYS A 15 13.82 21.68 3.69
C LYS A 15 14.55 21.25 2.41
N LYS A 16 14.55 19.95 2.11
CA LYS A 16 15.33 19.35 1.01
C LYS A 16 14.45 18.42 0.17
N LEU A 17 13.18 18.80 0.00
CA LEU A 17 12.19 17.97 -0.66
C LEU A 17 12.60 17.71 -2.12
N GLY A 18 12.97 16.47 -2.40
CA GLY A 18 13.44 15.98 -3.71
C GLY A 18 14.95 16.00 -3.94
N TRP A 19 15.75 16.32 -2.92
CA TRP A 19 17.19 15.96 -2.87
C TRP A 19 17.39 14.82 -1.87
N ASP A 20 16.83 14.98 -0.67
CA ASP A 20 16.83 13.93 0.34
C ASP A 20 15.57 13.04 0.16
N PRO A 21 15.70 11.72 0.39
CA PRO A 21 14.59 10.79 0.24
C PRO A 21 13.57 10.91 1.38
N ILE A 22 12.31 10.62 1.07
CA ILE A 22 11.30 10.36 2.10
C ILE A 22 11.54 8.95 2.63
N ILE A 23 11.69 8.84 3.95
CA ILE A 23 11.99 7.57 4.60
C ILE A 23 10.73 7.08 5.30
N ILE A 24 10.23 5.93 4.86
CA ILE A 24 9.10 5.21 5.47
C ILE A 24 9.66 4.00 6.19
N ILE A 25 9.38 3.91 7.49
CA ILE A 25 9.81 2.79 8.33
C ILE A 25 8.56 2.12 8.90
N LEU A 26 8.46 0.81 8.66
CA LEU A 26 7.41 -0.04 9.20
C LEU A 26 8.06 -1.08 10.12
N GLU A 27 7.54 -1.23 11.33
CA GLU A 27 8.10 -2.15 12.32
C GLU A 27 6.99 -3.00 12.94
N ASP A 28 7.36 -4.24 13.28
CA ASP A 28 6.49 -5.22 13.94
C ASP A 28 5.21 -5.48 13.14
N ILE A 29 5.39 -5.91 11.89
CA ILE A 29 4.29 -6.24 10.98
C ILE A 29 3.90 -7.70 11.18
N TYR A 30 2.60 -7.97 11.30
CA TYR A 30 2.07 -9.32 11.32
C TYR A 30 0.96 -9.43 10.29
N ILE A 31 1.07 -10.39 9.40
CA ILE A 31 0.11 -10.69 8.34
C ILE A 31 -0.35 -12.12 8.52
N SER A 32 -1.65 -12.36 8.56
CA SER A 32 -2.25 -13.69 8.55
C SER A 32 -3.13 -13.87 7.32
N ALA A 33 -2.67 -14.69 6.40
CA ALA A 33 -3.45 -15.21 5.29
C ALA A 33 -4.11 -16.53 5.70
N SER A 34 -5.23 -16.85 5.07
CA SER A 34 -5.90 -18.14 5.20
C SER A 34 -6.37 -18.61 3.83
N GLN A 35 -6.68 -19.90 3.71
CA GLN A 35 -7.36 -20.39 2.52
C GLN A 35 -8.68 -19.62 2.34
N ARG A 36 -8.97 -19.29 1.09
CA ARG A 36 -10.17 -18.57 0.69
C ARG A 36 -11.25 -19.62 0.41
N ASP A 37 -12.45 -19.44 0.95
CA ASP A 37 -13.56 -20.35 0.70
C ASP A 37 -14.12 -20.13 -0.72
N ASP A 38 -14.33 -21.21 -1.46
CA ASP A 38 -14.74 -21.18 -2.88
C ASP A 38 -16.16 -20.61 -3.06
N GLY A 39 -16.95 -20.54 -1.97
CA GLY A 39 -18.27 -19.90 -1.92
C GLY A 39 -18.26 -18.37 -2.08
N GLU A 40 -17.10 -17.70 -1.96
CA GLU A 40 -16.96 -16.26 -2.23
C GLU A 40 -16.90 -15.91 -3.73
N TRP A 41 -16.90 -16.92 -4.61
CA TRP A 41 -16.95 -16.78 -6.06
C TRP A 41 -18.30 -17.26 -6.61
N SER A 42 -19.42 -16.67 -6.17
CA SER A 42 -20.53 -16.55 -7.13
C SER A 42 -20.09 -15.56 -8.21
N SER A 43 -20.36 -15.85 -9.48
CA SER A 43 -19.99 -15.03 -10.64
C SER A 43 -20.30 -13.52 -10.46
N ASP A 44 -21.29 -13.19 -9.62
CA ASP A 44 -21.71 -11.82 -9.31
C ASP A 44 -20.67 -11.02 -8.48
N ALA A 45 -19.86 -11.67 -7.65
CA ALA A 45 -18.90 -11.00 -6.77
C ALA A 45 -17.62 -10.58 -7.51
N VAL A 46 -17.20 -11.36 -8.50
CA VAL A 46 -16.07 -11.06 -9.39
C VAL A 46 -16.41 -9.89 -10.28
N GLU A 47 -17.61 -9.89 -10.86
CA GLU A 47 -18.11 -8.79 -11.70
C GLU A 47 -18.23 -7.50 -10.86
N LYS A 48 -18.74 -7.57 -9.63
CA LYS A 48 -18.76 -6.40 -8.71
C LYS A 48 -17.36 -5.87 -8.38
N ARG A 49 -16.35 -6.74 -8.24
CA ARG A 49 -14.98 -6.33 -7.92
C ARG A 49 -14.27 -5.70 -9.12
N GLU A 50 -14.51 -6.25 -10.32
CA GLU A 50 -14.08 -5.61 -11.57
C GLU A 50 -14.79 -4.28 -11.82
N PHE A 51 -16.10 -4.21 -11.53
CA PHE A 51 -16.87 -2.99 -11.67
C PHE A 51 -16.44 -1.93 -10.65
N ALA A 52 -16.14 -2.33 -9.40
CA ALA A 52 -15.57 -1.45 -8.39
C ALA A 52 -14.17 -0.96 -8.81
N GLY A 53 -13.33 -1.81 -9.42
CA GLY A 53 -12.04 -1.40 -9.97
C GLY A 53 -12.18 -0.40 -11.11
N LYS A 54 -13.10 -0.65 -12.05
CA LYS A 54 -13.42 0.27 -13.16
C LYS A 54 -13.99 1.60 -12.62
N LYS A 55 -14.89 1.56 -11.64
CA LYS A 55 -15.48 2.73 -10.99
C LYS A 55 -14.47 3.50 -10.16
N ALA A 56 -13.54 2.84 -9.47
CA ALA A 56 -12.44 3.48 -8.76
C ALA A 56 -11.48 4.19 -9.72
N LYS A 57 -11.20 3.60 -10.89
CA LYS A 57 -10.38 4.24 -11.92
C LYS A 57 -11.07 5.47 -12.52
N ILE A 58 -12.39 5.42 -12.75
CA ILE A 58 -13.19 6.56 -13.22
C ILE A 58 -13.27 7.63 -12.13
N ALA A 59 -13.57 7.26 -10.88
CA ALA A 59 -13.62 8.18 -9.75
C ALA A 59 -12.26 8.85 -9.49
N ALA A 60 -11.15 8.13 -9.63
CA ALA A 60 -9.81 8.71 -9.57
C ALA A 60 -9.56 9.72 -10.70
N ALA A 61 -10.01 9.40 -11.93
CA ALA A 61 -9.90 10.30 -13.07
C ALA A 61 -10.81 11.54 -12.92
N GLU A 62 -11.99 11.40 -12.33
CA GLU A 62 -12.91 12.49 -12.03
C GLU A 62 -12.42 13.36 -10.88
N LEU A 63 -11.89 12.78 -9.80
CA LEU A 63 -11.25 13.50 -8.71
C LEU A 63 -9.99 14.26 -9.21
N ALA A 64 -9.22 13.68 -10.13
CA ALA A 64 -8.10 14.36 -10.81
C ALA A 64 -8.56 15.49 -11.75
N LYS A 65 -9.78 15.44 -12.29
CA LYS A 65 -10.39 16.53 -13.07
C LYS A 65 -10.97 17.61 -12.16
N LEU A 66 -11.58 17.23 -11.04
CA LEU A 66 -12.21 18.16 -10.09
C LEU A 66 -11.15 18.90 -9.26
N SER A 67 -10.08 18.22 -8.81
CA SER A 67 -8.92 18.87 -8.17
C SER A 67 -8.24 19.89 -9.09
N ARG A 68 -8.24 19.65 -10.41
CA ARG A 68 -7.81 20.63 -11.41
C ARG A 68 -8.70 21.88 -11.47
N ARG A 69 -9.99 21.75 -11.19
CA ARG A 69 -10.95 22.87 -11.18
C ARG A 69 -11.06 23.58 -9.82
N VAL A 70 -10.84 22.88 -8.70
CA VAL A 70 -10.95 23.45 -7.34
C VAL A 70 -9.65 24.13 -6.89
N CYS A 71 -8.50 23.77 -7.46
CA CYS A 71 -7.24 24.46 -7.19
C CYS A 71 -6.98 25.61 -8.18
N ASP A 72 -7.96 26.52 -8.32
CA ASP A 72 -7.76 27.82 -8.99
C ASP A 72 -6.79 28.74 -8.22
N ASN A 73 -6.23 28.27 -7.11
CA ASN A 73 -4.98 28.76 -6.58
C ASN A 73 -3.80 28.11 -7.33
N HIS A 74 -3.35 28.77 -8.41
CA HIS A 74 -2.18 28.41 -9.21
C HIS A 74 -0.93 28.03 -8.39
N ALA A 75 -0.77 28.64 -7.20
CA ALA A 75 0.30 28.31 -6.26
C ALA A 75 0.17 26.87 -5.72
N GLY A 76 -0.97 26.52 -5.11
CA GLY A 76 -1.16 25.21 -4.44
C GLY A 76 -1.10 24.02 -5.40
N GLN A 77 -1.60 24.19 -6.62
CA GLN A 77 -1.58 23.16 -7.66
C GLN A 77 -0.17 22.87 -8.18
N SER A 78 0.66 23.91 -8.35
CA SER A 78 2.07 23.77 -8.73
C SER A 78 2.90 23.09 -7.64
N PHE A 79 2.65 23.43 -6.37
CA PHE A 79 3.30 22.76 -5.23
C PHE A 79 2.89 21.29 -5.13
N ILE A 80 1.60 20.95 -5.18
CA ILE A 80 1.14 19.55 -5.08
C ILE A 80 1.64 18.71 -6.27
N SER A 81 1.63 19.26 -7.48
CA SER A 81 2.14 18.59 -8.68
C SER A 81 3.65 18.31 -8.59
N TYR A 82 4.43 19.33 -8.22
CA TYR A 82 5.88 19.19 -8.01
C TYR A 82 6.20 18.19 -6.89
N ILE A 83 5.47 18.26 -5.79
CA ILE A 83 5.59 17.32 -4.67
C ILE A 83 5.27 15.90 -5.14
N THR A 84 4.17 15.67 -5.85
CA THR A 84 3.78 14.33 -6.32
C THR A 84 4.83 13.73 -7.26
N ALA A 85 5.34 14.52 -8.21
CA ALA A 85 6.36 14.07 -9.16
C ALA A 85 7.69 13.72 -8.47
N LYS A 86 8.16 14.57 -7.54
CA LYS A 86 9.46 14.39 -6.87
C LYS A 86 9.42 13.38 -5.72
N ILE A 87 8.25 13.18 -5.10
CA ILE A 87 8.03 12.18 -4.06
C ILE A 87 8.19 10.77 -4.61
N LEU A 88 7.60 10.46 -5.78
CA LEU A 88 7.60 9.10 -6.34
C LEU A 88 9.00 8.57 -6.67
N ASP A 89 9.94 9.45 -6.99
CA ASP A 89 11.29 9.05 -7.37
C ASP A 89 12.24 8.79 -6.20
N ASN A 90 11.95 9.32 -5.01
CA ASN A 90 12.86 9.28 -3.87
C ASN A 90 12.21 8.78 -2.57
N ILE A 91 11.37 7.74 -2.65
CA ILE A 91 10.88 7.03 -1.46
C ILE A 91 11.81 5.87 -1.12
N GLN A 92 12.23 5.81 0.13
CA GLN A 92 12.90 4.65 0.70
C GLN A 92 11.99 3.99 1.73
N ILE A 93 11.82 2.67 1.61
CA ILE A 93 10.96 1.89 2.50
C ILE A 93 11.84 0.90 3.26
N SER A 94 11.77 0.93 4.59
CA SER A 94 12.41 -0.06 5.46
C SER A 94 11.34 -0.74 6.30
N ILE A 95 11.20 -2.04 6.12
CA ILE A 95 10.34 -2.90 6.92
C ILE A 95 11.23 -3.70 7.86
N ARG A 96 10.90 -3.76 9.16
CA ARG A 96 11.63 -4.53 10.16
C ARG A 96 10.68 -5.43 10.94
N ASN A 97 11.19 -6.60 11.31
CA ASN A 97 10.48 -7.62 12.08
C ASN A 97 9.07 -7.88 11.54
N PHE A 98 8.99 -8.43 10.33
CA PHE A 98 7.71 -8.79 9.72
C PHE A 98 7.48 -10.30 9.72
N HIS A 99 6.24 -10.69 9.98
CA HIS A 99 5.80 -12.07 10.11
C HIS A 99 4.63 -12.29 9.17
N VAL A 100 4.72 -13.33 8.35
CA VAL A 100 3.65 -13.76 7.46
C VAL A 100 3.24 -15.15 7.90
N MET A 101 2.00 -15.30 8.34
CA MET A 101 1.40 -16.58 8.70
C MET A 101 0.35 -16.97 7.67
N PHE A 102 0.37 -18.23 7.27
CA PHE A 102 -0.70 -18.87 6.51
C PHE A 102 -1.41 -19.87 7.41
N LEU A 103 -2.73 -19.80 7.43
CA LEU A 103 -3.60 -20.63 8.25
C LEU A 103 -4.54 -21.42 7.33
N ASP A 104 -4.39 -22.73 7.33
CA ASP A 104 -5.30 -23.63 6.65
C ASP A 104 -6.35 -24.14 7.65
N MET A 105 -7.62 -23.93 7.32
CA MET A 105 -8.78 -24.35 8.12
C MET A 105 -9.61 -25.44 7.43
N THR A 106 -9.17 -25.92 6.27
CA THR A 106 -10.03 -26.65 5.31
C THR A 106 -9.92 -28.17 5.41
N GLY A 107 -9.14 -28.69 6.36
CA GLY A 107 -8.90 -30.12 6.54
C GLY A 107 -9.54 -30.72 7.79
N ASP A 108 -10.17 -31.88 7.63
CA ASP A 108 -10.73 -32.73 8.71
C ASP A 108 -9.63 -33.29 9.66
N LEU A 109 -8.35 -33.11 9.31
CA LEU A 109 -7.17 -33.58 10.04
C LEU A 109 -6.52 -32.55 11.00
N GLY A 110 -7.09 -31.35 11.13
CA GLY A 110 -6.63 -30.33 12.07
C GLY A 110 -6.02 -29.07 11.43
N HIS A 111 -5.91 -28.01 12.23
CA HIS A 111 -5.49 -26.69 11.77
C HIS A 111 -3.98 -26.63 11.47
N ILE A 112 -3.61 -26.45 10.19
CA ILE A 112 -2.20 -26.28 9.79
C ILE A 112 -1.85 -24.79 9.83
N LYS A 113 -0.74 -24.45 10.50
CA LYS A 113 -0.18 -23.11 10.59
C LYS A 113 1.23 -23.10 10.02
N LEU A 114 1.44 -22.32 8.97
CA LEU A 114 2.74 -22.07 8.37
C LEU A 114 3.14 -20.61 8.62
N GLY A 115 4.40 -20.37 8.95
CA GLY A 115 4.86 -19.03 9.32
C GLY A 115 6.24 -18.71 8.76
N LEU A 116 6.39 -17.53 8.18
CA LEU A 116 7.66 -16.95 7.76
C LEU A 116 7.93 -15.70 8.59
N LYS A 117 9.13 -15.63 9.17
CA LYS A 117 9.61 -14.47 9.91
C LYS A 117 10.81 -13.88 9.19
N PHE A 118 10.79 -12.56 9.05
CA PHE A 118 11.84 -11.81 8.41
C PHE A 118 12.33 -10.72 9.36
N SER A 119 13.65 -10.62 9.50
CA SER A 119 14.30 -9.60 10.34
C SER A 119 14.17 -8.21 9.74
N SER A 120 14.43 -8.06 8.43
CA SER A 120 14.32 -6.79 7.74
C SER A 120 14.20 -6.93 6.22
N LEU A 121 13.47 -6.01 5.60
CA LEU A 121 13.43 -5.79 4.16
C LEU A 121 13.63 -4.28 3.91
N LYS A 122 14.55 -3.93 3.03
CA LYS A 122 14.79 -2.54 2.62
C LYS A 122 14.62 -2.42 1.12
N ILE A 123 13.75 -1.51 0.70
CA ILE A 123 13.51 -1.21 -0.71
C ILE A 123 14.07 0.19 -0.95
N MET A 124 15.05 0.25 -1.85
CA MET A 124 15.67 1.48 -2.32
C MET A 124 15.61 1.46 -3.85
N LYS A 125 15.15 2.55 -4.46
CA LYS A 125 15.24 2.70 -5.92
C LYS A 125 16.72 2.95 -6.27
N GLN A 126 17.32 2.06 -7.05
CA GLN A 126 18.68 2.23 -7.56
C GLN A 126 18.60 3.24 -8.71
N ILE A 127 19.17 4.43 -8.51
CA ILE A 127 19.33 5.40 -9.59
C ILE A 127 20.56 4.93 -10.38
N LEU A 128 20.33 4.54 -11.63
CA LEU A 128 21.35 4.20 -12.62
C LEU A 128 21.89 5.49 -13.26
#